data_AF-A0A3S2TVV2-F1
#
_entry.id   AF-A0A3S2TVV2-F1
#
_cell.length_a   1.000
_cell.length_b   1.000
_cell.length_c   1.000
_cell.angle_alpha   90.00
_cell.angle_beta   90.00
_cell.angle_gamma   90.00
#
_symmetry.space_group_name_H-M   'P 1'
#
loop_
_entity.id
_entity.type
_entity.pdbx_description
1 polymer ?
#
loop_
_entity_poly.entity_id
_entity_poly.type
_entity_poly.pdbx_seq_one_letter_code
_entity_poly.pdbx_strand_id
1 'polypeptide(L)'
;MRLSAFFRTKKRKIASTICITIFIFSVYYFFFYYQESEMFAGFPVPLAANLVKADQDNKYEEYKWWAASETDSIPPYYWLVIRILGWQEKEREGASTTYEKDGKQVFLTSVDKVIYLQ
;
A
#
# COMPACT_ATOMS: atom_id res chain seq x y z
N MET A 1 -36.71 -16.86 -33.68
CA MET A 1 -35.23 -16.82 -33.50
C MET A 1 -34.72 -15.64 -32.65
N ARG A 2 -35.52 -15.05 -31.72
CA ARG A 2 -35.12 -13.86 -30.93
C ARG A 2 -34.99 -14.07 -29.41
N LEU A 3 -35.58 -15.12 -28.83
CA LEU A 3 -35.49 -15.37 -27.38
C LEU A 3 -34.09 -15.80 -26.92
N SER A 4 -33.36 -16.61 -27.70
CA SER A 4 -32.02 -17.09 -27.31
C SER A 4 -30.98 -15.96 -27.21
N ALA A 5 -31.09 -14.93 -28.05
CA ALA A 5 -30.22 -13.76 -28.01
C ALA A 5 -30.45 -12.90 -26.75
N PHE A 6 -31.71 -12.74 -26.33
CA PHE A 6 -32.07 -11.98 -25.13
C PHE A 6 -31.58 -12.65 -23.83
N PHE A 7 -31.71 -13.97 -23.71
CA PHE A 7 -31.14 -14.70 -22.57
C PHE A 7 -29.60 -14.69 -22.58
N ARG A 8 -28.97 -14.72 -23.76
CA ARG A 8 -27.50 -14.65 -23.90
C ARG A 8 -26.95 -13.29 -23.48
N THR A 9 -27.62 -12.19 -23.79
CA THR A 9 -27.21 -10.85 -23.34
C THR A 9 -27.46 -10.64 -21.84
N LYS A 10 -28.57 -11.16 -21.29
CA LYS A 10 -28.85 -11.12 -19.84
C LYS A 10 -27.81 -11.92 -19.04
N LYS A 11 -27.45 -13.13 -19.48
CA LYS A 11 -26.38 -13.94 -18.86
C LYS A 11 -25.01 -13.28 -18.96
N ARG A 12 -24.67 -12.64 -20.08
CA ARG A 12 -23.41 -11.85 -20.23
C ARG A 12 -23.38 -10.63 -19.32
N LYS A 13 -24.50 -9.92 -19.14
CA LYS A 13 -24.59 -8.80 -18.19
C LYS A 13 -24.41 -9.27 -16.75
N ILE A 14 -25.06 -10.37 -16.35
CA ILE A 14 -24.88 -10.97 -15.01
C ILE A 14 -23.43 -11.40 -14.79
N ALA A 15 -22.82 -12.11 -15.74
CA ALA A 15 -21.41 -12.50 -15.66
C ALA A 15 -20.48 -11.28 -15.56
N SER A 16 -20.74 -10.24 -16.35
CA SER A 16 -19.98 -8.98 -16.29
C SER A 16 -20.12 -8.31 -14.92
N THR A 17 -21.32 -8.25 -14.34
CA THR A 17 -21.52 -7.69 -13.01
C THR A 17 -20.76 -8.50 -11.96
N ILE A 18 -20.81 -9.84 -12.01
CA ILE A 18 -20.05 -10.71 -11.10
C ILE A 18 -18.55 -10.46 -11.22
N CYS A 19 -18.00 -10.38 -12.44
CA CYS A 19 -16.58 -10.08 -12.64
C CYS A 19 -16.19 -8.71 -12.07
N ILE A 20 -17.01 -7.68 -12.26
CA ILE A 20 -16.76 -6.34 -11.70
C ILE A 20 -16.80 -6.40 -10.18
N THR A 21 -17.79 -7.09 -9.60
CA THR A 21 -17.91 -7.23 -8.14
C THR A 21 -16.68 -7.94 -7.55
N ILE A 22 -16.25 -9.06 -8.15
CA ILE A 22 -15.03 -9.78 -7.72
C ILE A 22 -13.80 -8.88 -7.84
N PHE A 23 -13.68 -8.12 -8.93
CA PHE A 23 -12.57 -7.19 -9.12
C PHE A 23 -12.55 -6.10 -8.04
N ILE A 24 -13.69 -5.48 -7.73
CA ILE A 24 -13.80 -4.48 -6.67
C ILE A 24 -13.43 -5.08 -5.31
N PHE A 25 -13.93 -6.28 -4.98
CA PHE A 25 -13.57 -6.95 -3.72
C PHE A 25 -12.09 -7.29 -3.66
N SER A 26 -11.48 -7.71 -4.77
CA SER A 26 -10.04 -7.99 -4.83
C SER A 26 -9.20 -6.73 -4.61
N VAL A 27 -9.60 -5.61 -5.20
CA VAL A 27 -8.93 -4.31 -4.99
C VAL A 27 -9.10 -3.86 -3.54
N TYR A 28 -10.31 -3.96 -3.00
CA TYR A 28 -10.58 -3.60 -1.60
C TYR A 28 -9.75 -4.44 -0.63
N TYR A 29 -9.68 -5.76 -0.84
CA TYR A 29 -8.87 -6.67 -0.01
C TYR A 29 -7.38 -6.35 -0.09
N PHE A 30 -6.88 -5.93 -1.26
CA PHE A 30 -5.49 -5.52 -1.43
C PHE A 30 -5.16 -4.26 -0.60
N PHE A 31 -6.05 -3.25 -0.59
CA PHE A 31 -5.86 -2.07 0.26
C PHE A 31 -6.02 -2.38 1.75
N PHE A 32 -6.86 -3.36 2.11
CA PHE A 32 -6.99 -3.81 3.50
C PHE A 32 -5.70 -4.39 4.07
N TYR A 33 -4.72 -4.75 3.24
CA TYR A 33 -3.41 -5.23 3.68
C TYR A 33 -2.51 -4.11 4.24
N TYR A 34 -2.96 -2.86 4.21
CA TYR A 34 -2.21 -1.70 4.70
C TYR A 34 -3.03 -0.99 5.78
N GLN A 35 -2.33 -0.59 6.84
CA GLN A 35 -2.86 0.22 7.92
C GLN A 35 -2.18 1.59 7.88
N GLU A 36 -2.85 2.64 8.36
CA GLU A 36 -2.18 3.94 8.52
C GLU A 36 -1.16 3.88 9.67
N SER A 37 -0.02 4.55 9.48
CA SER A 37 0.96 4.85 10.54
C SER A 37 0.31 5.65 11.67
N GLU A 38 0.71 5.41 12.92
CA GLU A 38 0.18 6.12 14.09
C GLU A 38 0.73 7.56 14.14
N MET A 39 1.98 7.77 13.73
CA MET A 39 2.64 9.09 13.71
C MET A 39 2.38 9.86 12.41
N PHE A 40 2.28 9.15 11.28
CA PHE A 40 2.19 9.75 9.94
C PHE A 40 0.84 9.46 9.31
N ALA A 41 -0.15 10.27 9.68
CA ALA A 41 -1.52 10.13 9.20
C ALA A 41 -1.60 10.03 7.65
N GLY A 42 -2.20 8.95 7.18
CA GLY A 42 -2.35 8.65 5.76
C GLY A 42 -1.14 7.97 5.10
N PHE A 43 -0.04 7.72 5.81
CA PHE A 43 1.08 6.92 5.29
C PHE A 43 0.76 5.42 5.45
N PRO A 44 0.78 4.65 4.35
CA PRO A 44 0.44 3.23 4.41
C PRO A 44 1.58 2.42 5.01
N VAL A 45 1.29 1.61 6.01
CA VAL A 45 2.19 0.62 6.60
C VAL A 45 1.62 -0.78 6.34
N PRO A 46 2.40 -1.74 5.82
CA PRO A 46 1.91 -3.10 5.60
C PRO A 46 1.46 -3.74 6.93
N LEU A 47 0.30 -4.39 6.96
CA LEU A 47 -0.18 -5.11 8.16
C LEU A 47 0.77 -6.24 8.62
N ALA A 48 1.55 -6.79 7.69
CA ALA A 48 2.57 -7.78 8.01
C ALA A 48 3.82 -7.18 8.68
N ALA A 49 3.94 -5.85 8.74
CA ALA A 49 5.01 -5.15 9.43
C ALA A 49 4.59 -4.99 10.90
N ASN A 50 5.32 -5.65 11.81
CA ASN A 50 5.00 -5.60 13.23
C ASN A 50 5.67 -4.38 13.84
N LEU A 51 4.89 -3.50 14.49
CA LEU A 51 5.43 -2.37 15.24
C LEU A 51 6.28 -2.90 16.40
N VAL A 52 7.57 -2.56 16.38
CA VAL A 52 8.54 -2.93 17.42
C VAL A 52 8.69 -1.80 18.42
N LYS A 53 8.72 -0.56 17.93
CA LYS A 53 8.92 0.64 18.74
C LYS A 53 8.20 1.82 18.12
N ALA A 54 7.54 2.61 18.94
CA ALA A 54 6.99 3.91 18.58
C ALA A 54 7.43 4.93 19.62
N ASP A 55 7.95 6.06 19.17
CA ASP A 55 8.36 7.19 20.01
C ASP A 55 7.63 8.45 19.51
N GLN A 56 6.66 8.90 20.30
CA GLN A 56 5.83 10.07 20.00
C GLN A 56 6.63 11.37 20.07
N ASP A 57 7.62 11.46 20.97
CA ASP A 57 8.38 12.68 21.19
C ASP A 57 9.33 12.95 20.01
N ASN A 58 9.89 11.88 19.44
CA ASN A 58 10.79 11.95 18.29
C ASN A 58 10.12 11.65 16.94
N LYS A 59 8.79 11.47 16.90
CA LYS A 59 8.01 11.09 15.69
C LYS A 59 8.63 9.91 14.94
N TYR A 60 8.95 8.86 15.66
CA TYR A 60 9.67 7.72 15.13
C TYR A 60 8.88 6.43 15.31
N GLU A 61 8.80 5.63 14.25
CA GLU A 61 8.23 4.29 14.31
C GLU A 61 9.17 3.27 13.68
N GLU A 62 9.27 2.12 14.31
CA GLU A 62 10.10 1.01 13.89
C GLU A 62 9.22 -0.22 13.66
N TYR A 63 9.28 -0.76 12.45
CA TYR A 63 8.48 -1.89 12.03
C TYR A 63 9.36 -3.03 11.54
N LYS A 64 9.18 -4.23 12.11
CA LYS A 64 9.83 -5.43 11.60
C LYS A 64 9.02 -6.01 10.45
N TRP A 65 9.59 -6.03 9.26
CA TRP A 65 8.94 -6.52 8.05
C TRP A 65 9.88 -7.42 7.23
N TRP A 66 9.50 -8.68 7.08
CA TRP A 66 10.31 -9.70 6.41
C TRP A 66 10.64 -9.39 4.94
N ALA A 67 9.85 -8.53 4.30
CA ALA A 67 10.03 -8.14 2.90
C ALA A 67 10.89 -6.88 2.72
N ALA A 68 11.30 -6.20 3.80
CA ALA A 68 12.30 -5.15 3.73
C ALA A 68 13.69 -5.77 3.51
N SER A 69 14.48 -5.16 2.62
CA SER A 69 15.84 -5.60 2.29
C SER A 69 16.75 -4.38 2.17
N GLU A 70 17.97 -4.47 2.71
CA GLU A 70 18.98 -3.40 2.60
C GLU A 70 19.33 -3.09 1.13
N THR A 71 19.36 -4.12 0.29
CA THR A 71 19.90 -4.03 -1.09
C THR A 71 18.89 -3.42 -2.06
N ASP A 72 17.59 -3.66 -1.84
CA ASP A 72 16.52 -3.21 -2.75
C ASP A 72 15.58 -2.17 -2.09
N SER A 73 15.94 -1.69 -0.89
CA SER A 73 15.13 -0.82 -0.02
C SER A 73 13.74 -1.40 0.27
N ILE A 74 12.76 -1.10 -0.58
CA ILE A 74 11.39 -1.60 -0.47
C ILE A 74 10.95 -2.35 -1.72
N PRO A 75 10.10 -3.38 -1.57
CA PRO A 75 9.55 -4.08 -2.72
C PRO A 75 8.74 -3.14 -3.65
N PRO A 76 8.83 -3.32 -4.98
CA PRO A 76 8.11 -2.48 -5.95
C PRO A 76 6.60 -2.40 -5.74
N TYR A 77 5.98 -3.46 -5.18
CA TYR A 77 4.55 -3.46 -4.87
C TYR A 77 4.18 -2.44 -3.79
N TYR A 78 5.07 -2.23 -2.81
CA TYR A 78 4.82 -1.30 -1.71
C TYR A 78 5.02 0.14 -2.16
N TRP A 79 6.05 0.39 -2.97
CA TRP A 79 6.24 1.67 -3.64
C TRP A 79 5.01 2.08 -4.47
N LEU A 80 4.41 1.14 -5.20
CA LEU A 80 3.19 1.40 -5.96
C LEU A 80 2.03 1.83 -5.05
N VAL A 81 1.87 1.18 -3.89
CA VAL A 81 0.81 1.51 -2.93
C VAL A 81 1.00 2.89 -2.33
N ILE A 82 2.22 3.23 -1.91
CA ILE A 82 2.59 4.57 -1.43
C ILE A 82 2.18 5.62 -2.47
N ARG A 83 2.53 5.38 -3.74
CA ARG A 83 2.20 6.27 -4.85
C ARG A 83 0.71 6.39 -5.15
N ILE A 84 -0.03 5.28 -5.15
CA ILE A 84 -1.49 5.27 -5.37
C ILE A 84 -2.21 6.04 -4.25
N LEU A 85 -1.69 5.96 -3.02
CA LEU A 85 -2.23 6.70 -1.87
C LEU A 85 -1.80 8.17 -1.84
N GLY A 86 -1.11 8.65 -2.88
CA GLY A 86 -0.83 10.06 -3.11
C GLY A 86 0.52 10.54 -2.60
N TRP A 87 1.34 9.66 -2.03
CA TRP A 87 2.69 10.00 -1.59
C TRP A 87 3.66 9.98 -2.77
N GLN A 88 4.37 11.09 -2.98
CA GLN A 88 5.36 11.20 -4.05
C GLN A 88 6.77 11.04 -3.47
N GLU A 89 7.63 10.33 -4.19
CA GLU A 89 9.05 10.25 -3.88
C GLU A 89 9.71 11.59 -4.22
N LYS A 90 10.32 12.22 -3.22
CA LYS A 90 11.06 13.49 -3.36
C LYS A 90 12.53 13.25 -3.62
N GLU A 91 13.14 12.43 -2.78
CA GLU A 91 14.58 12.19 -2.76
C GLU A 91 14.88 10.80 -2.21
N ARG A 92 15.96 10.19 -2.69
CA ARG A 92 16.42 8.88 -2.27
C ARG A 92 17.91 8.93 -1.97
N GLU A 93 18.27 8.67 -0.73
CA GLU A 93 19.63 8.64 -0.23
C GLU A 93 19.96 7.23 0.27
N GLY A 94 20.61 6.42 -0.57
CA GLY A 94 20.96 5.05 -0.24
C GLY A 94 19.73 4.19 0.11
N ALA A 95 19.66 3.75 1.36
CA ALA A 95 18.56 2.92 1.90
C ALA A 95 17.36 3.74 2.39
N SER A 96 17.45 5.07 2.34
CA SER A 96 16.43 6.00 2.80
C SER A 96 15.74 6.70 1.64
N THR A 97 14.43 6.89 1.75
CA THR A 97 13.59 7.55 0.74
C THR A 97 12.63 8.53 1.42
N THR A 98 12.62 9.76 0.94
CA THR A 98 11.73 10.82 1.42
C THR A 98 10.45 10.83 0.57
N TYR A 99 9.31 10.67 1.23
CA TYR A 99 8.00 10.77 0.62
C TYR A 99 7.28 12.04 1.06
N GLU A 100 6.56 12.69 0.14
CA GLU A 100 5.80 13.90 0.41
C GLU A 100 4.34 13.77 -0.05
N LYS A 101 3.42 14.25 0.79
CA LYS A 101 2.00 14.37 0.48
C LYS A 101 1.41 15.59 1.20
N ASP A 102 0.78 16.49 0.46
CA ASP A 102 0.11 17.69 0.98
C ASP A 102 1.00 18.53 1.92
N GLY A 103 2.29 18.65 1.61
CA GLY A 103 3.28 19.38 2.42
C GLY A 103 3.77 18.64 3.67
N LYS A 104 3.29 17.41 3.93
CA LYS A 104 3.83 16.50 4.95
C LYS A 104 4.91 15.63 4.33
N GLN A 105 6.00 15.44 5.06
CA GLN A 105 7.10 14.57 4.65
C GLN A 105 7.22 13.38 5.60
N VAL A 106 7.60 12.24 5.04
CA VAL A 106 7.88 10.99 5.76
C VAL A 106 9.19 10.45 5.21
N PHE A 107 10.13 10.22 6.11
CA PHE A 107 11.42 9.63 5.82
C PHE A 107 11.33 8.13 6.11
N LEU A 108 11.37 7.34 5.04
CA LEU A 108 11.33 5.88 5.10
C LEU A 108 12.75 5.34 4.96
N THR A 109 13.24 4.64 5.97
CA THR A 109 14.53 3.93 5.89
C THR A 109 14.31 2.43 6.02
N SER A 110 14.92 1.64 5.13
CA SER A 110 14.78 0.17 5.13
C SER A 110 16.13 -0.50 5.34
N VAL A 111 16.29 -1.19 6.47
CA VAL A 111 17.55 -1.87 6.84
C VAL A 111 17.23 -3.22 7.48
N ASP A 112 17.89 -4.29 7.05
CA ASP A 112 17.86 -5.61 7.68
C ASP A 112 16.46 -6.12 8.12
N LYS A 113 15.49 -6.09 7.20
CA LYS A 113 14.08 -6.49 7.45
C LYS A 113 13.36 -5.62 8.49
N VAL A 114 13.82 -4.39 8.65
CA VAL A 114 13.21 -3.36 9.50
C VAL A 114 12.95 -2.13 8.64
N ILE A 115 11.79 -1.53 8.82
CA ILE A 115 11.42 -0.24 8.28
C ILE A 115 11.38 0.76 9.42
N TYR A 116 11.97 1.93 9.19
CA TYR A 116 11.91 3.08 10.07
C TYR A 116 11.14 4.20 9.39
N LEU A 117 10.22 4.83 10.12
CA LEU A 117 9.48 6.02 9.71
C LEU A 117 9.85 7.20 10.62
N GLN A 118 10.20 8.34 10.02
CA GLN A 118 10.62 9.59 10.66
C GLN A 118 10.07 10.83 9.95
#